data_AF-A0A7X3CUS2-F1
#
_entry.id   AF-A0A7X3CUS2-F1
#
_cell.length_a   1.000
_cell.length_b   1.000
_cell.length_c   1.000
_cell.angle_alpha   90.00
_cell.angle_beta   90.00
_cell.angle_gamma   90.00
#
_symmetry.space_group_name_H-M   'P 1'
#
loop_
_entity.id
_entity.type
_entity.pdbx_description
1 polymer ?
#
loop_
_entity_poly.entity_id
_entity_poly.type
_entity_poly.pdbx_seq_one_letter_code
_entity_poly.pdbx_strand_id
1 'polypeptide(L)'
;MSELYTRSWLEKHRFEFRAWQQDAFRQFAAMIHDDSNTYPCIPGRQGFVSDHLRFGFVEDPASQTAPQDLAALLKQYGRCSRETGRYASLVVFFNTSSAGWTGCPVEAYEELFWALLSGVSRLDDQVWPDDISSDPSHPSWEFCFDGNPYFAFCATPAHVIRKSRHFPYLLLAFQPRWVFEKMNNSTHFGQSMKKAIRSRLEQYDGIPAHPSLKWYGQEDNLEWKQYFLHDHNRIPSRCPFTRMKRAVHKLLS
;
A
#
# COMPACT_ATOMS: atom_id res chain seq x y z
N MET A 1 12.82 -14.43 -9.91
CA MET A 1 12.87 -14.02 -8.50
C MET A 1 12.43 -12.58 -8.43
N SER A 2 11.57 -12.21 -7.49
CA SER A 2 11.12 -10.84 -7.31
C SER A 2 12.21 -10.02 -6.61
N GLU A 3 12.57 -8.86 -7.15
CA GLU A 3 13.66 -8.01 -6.69
C GLU A 3 13.17 -6.58 -6.42
N LEU A 4 13.82 -5.91 -5.47
CA LEU A 4 13.58 -4.50 -5.16
C LEU A 4 14.54 -3.57 -5.88
N TYR A 5 14.00 -2.48 -6.40
CA TYR A 5 14.76 -1.45 -7.10
C TYR A 5 14.57 -0.08 -6.45
N THR A 6 15.59 0.78 -6.52
CA THR A 6 15.45 2.22 -6.21
C THR A 6 14.92 2.96 -7.44
N ARG A 7 14.40 4.18 -7.26
CA ARG A 7 14.00 5.04 -8.40
C ARG A 7 15.23 5.31 -9.26
N SER A 8 16.34 5.71 -8.64
CA SER A 8 17.59 6.05 -9.36
C SER A 8 18.15 4.88 -10.17
N TRP A 9 17.94 3.64 -9.71
CA TRP A 9 18.34 2.44 -10.45
C TRP A 9 17.42 2.19 -11.65
N LEU A 10 16.10 2.25 -11.46
CA LEU A 10 15.11 2.09 -12.53
C LEU A 10 15.28 3.13 -13.64
N GLU A 11 15.55 4.38 -13.30
CA GLU A 11 15.78 5.46 -14.27
C GLU A 11 17.01 5.17 -15.17
N LYS A 12 18.07 4.58 -14.60
CA LYS A 12 19.32 4.25 -15.32
C LYS A 12 19.21 2.98 -16.17
N HIS A 13 18.49 1.96 -15.68
CA HIS A 13 18.42 0.63 -16.30
C HIS A 13 17.08 0.37 -16.97
N ARG A 14 16.32 1.43 -17.33
CA ARG A 14 14.95 1.32 -17.85
C ARG A 14 14.78 0.29 -18.98
N PHE A 15 15.77 0.16 -19.86
CA PHE A 15 15.70 -0.72 -21.03
C PHE A 15 15.93 -2.21 -20.71
N GLU A 16 16.32 -2.54 -19.48
CA GLU A 16 16.47 -3.92 -19.01
C GLU A 16 15.13 -4.54 -18.57
N PHE A 17 14.10 -3.71 -18.42
CA PHE A 17 12.76 -4.12 -18.00
C PHE A 17 11.84 -4.43 -19.17
N ARG A 18 10.80 -5.22 -18.92
CA ARG A 18 9.73 -5.46 -19.90
C ARG A 18 8.91 -4.18 -20.12
N ALA A 19 8.29 -4.06 -21.30
CA ALA A 19 7.56 -2.86 -21.70
C ALA A 19 6.51 -2.40 -20.68
N TRP A 20 5.77 -3.33 -20.06
CA TRP A 20 4.76 -3.00 -19.05
C TRP A 20 5.37 -2.44 -17.76
N GLN A 21 6.55 -2.93 -17.35
CA GLN A 21 7.25 -2.47 -16.16
C GLN A 21 7.80 -1.07 -16.37
N GLN A 22 8.36 -0.81 -17.56
CA GLN A 22 8.78 0.52 -18.00
C GLN A 22 7.61 1.50 -17.98
N ASP A 23 6.46 1.08 -18.54
CA ASP A 23 5.26 1.91 -18.58
C ASP A 23 4.73 2.19 -17.17
N ALA A 24 4.54 1.16 -16.34
CA ALA A 24 4.07 1.31 -14.97
C ALA A 24 4.93 2.29 -14.17
N PHE A 25 6.26 2.16 -14.22
CA PHE A 25 7.16 3.08 -13.53
C PHE A 25 7.06 4.50 -14.08
N ARG A 26 7.00 4.67 -15.41
CA ARG A 26 6.83 5.97 -16.06
C ARG A 26 5.52 6.64 -15.65
N GLN A 27 4.41 5.90 -15.66
CA GLN A 27 3.09 6.39 -15.25
C GLN A 27 3.09 6.79 -13.78
N PHE A 28 3.74 5.99 -12.93
CA PHE A 28 3.90 6.34 -11.52
C PHE A 28 4.71 7.62 -11.33
N ALA A 29 5.84 7.77 -12.01
CA ALA A 29 6.67 8.97 -11.95
C ALA A 29 5.90 10.22 -12.42
N ALA A 30 5.17 10.13 -13.53
CA ALA A 30 4.34 11.21 -14.05
C ALA A 30 3.19 11.59 -13.10
N MET A 31 2.61 10.61 -12.41
CA MET A 31 1.57 10.84 -11.41
C MET A 31 2.12 11.45 -10.13
N ILE A 32 3.10 10.81 -9.48
CA ILE A 32 3.59 11.19 -8.14
C ILE A 32 4.41 12.48 -8.15
N HIS A 33 5.07 12.76 -9.29
CA HIS A 33 5.96 13.90 -9.50
C HIS A 33 5.49 14.74 -10.70
N ASP A 34 4.18 14.99 -10.78
CA ASP A 34 3.62 15.87 -11.81
C ASP A 34 4.17 17.31 -11.68
N ASP A 35 4.31 18.00 -12.81
CA ASP A 35 4.90 19.36 -12.87
C ASP A 35 4.10 20.39 -12.07
N SER A 36 2.77 20.20 -12.00
CA SER A 36 1.87 21.09 -11.27
C SER A 36 1.78 20.76 -9.76
N ASN A 37 2.51 19.75 -9.28
CA ASN A 37 2.49 19.27 -7.90
C ASN A 37 1.07 19.03 -7.34
N THR A 38 0.24 18.40 -8.16
CA THR A 38 -1.18 18.16 -7.90
C THR A 38 -1.43 16.86 -7.14
N TYR A 39 -0.57 15.84 -7.27
CA TYR A 39 -0.83 14.58 -6.58
C TYR A 39 -0.87 14.77 -5.04
N PRO A 40 -1.90 14.23 -4.36
CA PRO A 40 -2.22 14.67 -3.00
C PRO A 40 -1.26 14.16 -1.93
N CYS A 41 -0.52 13.07 -2.19
CA CYS A 41 0.37 12.47 -1.21
C CYS A 41 1.72 13.20 -1.12
N ILE A 42 1.81 14.19 -0.23
CA ILE A 42 3.05 14.93 0.04
C ILE A 42 4.22 13.98 0.44
N PRO A 43 4.03 13.04 1.40
CA PRO A 43 5.10 12.10 1.76
C PRO A 43 5.53 11.21 0.59
N GLY A 44 4.59 10.75 -0.23
CA GLY A 44 4.86 9.90 -1.39
C GLY A 44 5.72 10.62 -2.43
N ARG A 45 5.37 11.87 -2.76
CA ARG A 45 6.21 12.71 -3.64
C ARG A 45 7.59 12.93 -3.06
N GLN A 46 7.68 13.31 -1.78
CA GLN A 46 8.98 13.56 -1.15
C GLN A 46 9.84 12.29 -1.09
N GLY A 47 9.23 11.13 -0.84
CA GLY A 47 9.90 9.84 -0.89
C GLY A 47 10.41 9.51 -2.29
N PHE A 48 9.62 9.79 -3.34
CA PHE A 48 10.03 9.58 -4.73
C PHE A 48 11.25 10.44 -5.08
N VAL A 49 11.19 11.75 -4.89
CA VAL A 49 12.28 12.66 -5.27
C VAL A 49 13.57 12.39 -4.48
N SER A 50 13.44 11.92 -3.24
CA SER A 50 14.58 11.63 -2.35
C SER A 50 15.11 10.20 -2.48
N ASP A 51 14.59 9.39 -3.42
CA ASP A 51 14.98 7.98 -3.61
C ASP A 51 14.73 7.08 -2.38
N HIS A 52 13.78 7.47 -1.52
CA HIS A 52 13.35 6.70 -0.35
C HIS A 52 12.41 5.55 -0.70
N LEU A 53 11.81 5.57 -1.90
CA LEU A 53 10.91 4.51 -2.34
C LEU A 53 11.70 3.27 -2.78
N ARG A 54 11.11 2.09 -2.58
CA ARG A 54 11.52 0.85 -3.22
C ARG A 54 10.40 0.36 -4.12
N PHE A 55 10.80 -0.19 -5.27
CA PHE A 55 9.87 -0.62 -6.30
C PHE A 55 9.99 -2.12 -6.52
N GLY A 56 8.86 -2.78 -6.67
CA GLY A 56 8.76 -4.18 -7.06
C GLY A 56 7.76 -4.35 -8.19
N PHE A 57 7.94 -5.44 -8.94
CA PHE A 57 7.05 -5.81 -10.03
C PHE A 57 6.59 -7.25 -9.82
N VAL A 58 5.29 -7.47 -9.90
CA VAL A 58 4.66 -8.79 -9.89
C VAL A 58 3.91 -8.93 -11.21
N GLU A 59 3.90 -10.15 -11.76
CA GLU A 59 3.16 -10.42 -13.01
C GLU A 59 1.64 -10.40 -12.75
N ASP A 60 0.94 -11.47 -13.11
CA ASP A 60 -0.49 -11.57 -12.93
C ASP A 60 -0.84 -11.60 -11.43
N PRO A 61 -1.60 -10.61 -10.91
CA PRO A 61 -1.97 -10.59 -9.51
C PRO A 61 -2.89 -11.75 -9.09
N ALA A 62 -3.60 -12.40 -10.03
CA ALA A 62 -4.44 -13.57 -9.76
C ALA A 62 -3.65 -14.89 -9.76
N SER A 63 -2.37 -14.86 -10.17
CA SER A 63 -1.54 -16.06 -10.20
C SER A 63 -1.30 -16.63 -8.81
N GLN A 64 -1.11 -17.95 -8.75
CA GLN A 64 -0.81 -18.65 -7.49
C GLN A 64 0.53 -18.25 -6.88
N THR A 65 1.42 -17.60 -7.64
CA THR A 65 2.74 -17.14 -7.18
C THR A 65 2.75 -15.68 -6.73
N ALA A 66 1.70 -14.89 -7.04
CA ALA A 66 1.66 -13.47 -6.70
C ALA A 66 1.81 -13.20 -5.19
N PRO A 67 1.19 -13.96 -4.26
CA PRO A 67 1.45 -13.80 -2.84
C PRO A 67 2.91 -14.08 -2.44
N GLN A 68 3.58 -15.04 -3.07
CA GLN A 68 4.96 -15.42 -2.81
C GLN A 68 5.92 -14.34 -3.29
N ASP A 69 5.65 -13.78 -4.47
CA ASP A 69 6.40 -12.66 -5.03
C ASP A 69 6.25 -11.40 -4.15
N LEU A 70 5.01 -11.06 -3.76
CA LEU A 70 4.76 -9.94 -2.86
C LEU A 70 5.40 -10.15 -1.47
N ALA A 71 5.32 -11.36 -0.91
CA ALA A 71 5.97 -11.72 0.35
C ALA A 71 7.50 -11.58 0.26
N ALA A 72 8.10 -12.02 -0.84
CA ALA A 72 9.54 -11.88 -1.08
C ALA A 72 9.96 -10.39 -1.14
N LEU A 73 9.17 -9.54 -1.81
CA LEU A 73 9.40 -8.09 -1.87
C LEU A 73 9.27 -7.44 -0.49
N LEU A 74 8.23 -7.78 0.28
CA LEU A 74 8.04 -7.27 1.64
C LEU A 74 9.18 -7.70 2.58
N LYS A 75 9.67 -8.93 2.48
CA LYS A 75 10.81 -9.42 3.27
C LYS A 75 12.10 -8.68 2.94
N GLN A 76 12.38 -8.44 1.65
CA GLN A 76 13.51 -7.61 1.24
C GLN A 76 13.35 -6.16 1.70
N TYR A 77 12.12 -5.63 1.67
CA TYR A 77 11.84 -4.26 2.04
C TYR A 77 11.99 -4.06 3.55
N GLY A 78 11.47 -4.97 4.37
CA GLY A 78 11.62 -4.93 5.83
C GLY A 78 13.09 -4.77 6.26
N ARG A 79 14.00 -5.48 5.58
CA ARG A 79 15.46 -5.44 5.84
C ARG A 79 16.10 -4.09 5.55
N CYS A 80 15.66 -3.37 4.52
CA CYS A 80 16.29 -2.09 4.13
C CYS A 80 15.46 -0.86 4.45
N SER A 81 14.18 -1.00 4.84
CA SER A 81 13.20 0.10 4.95
C SER A 81 13.70 1.27 5.80
N ARG A 82 14.33 0.99 6.95
CA ARG A 82 14.86 2.00 7.88
C ARG A 82 16.03 2.80 7.31
N GLU A 83 16.75 2.25 6.35
CA GLU A 83 17.88 2.88 5.67
C GLU A 83 17.45 3.73 4.47
N THR A 84 16.21 3.56 4.00
CA THR A 84 15.72 4.27 2.82
C THR A 84 15.40 5.75 3.07
N GLY A 85 15.08 6.12 4.32
CA GLY A 85 14.83 7.51 4.72
C GLY A 85 13.45 7.74 5.36
N ARG A 86 13.15 9.01 5.66
CA ARG A 86 11.97 9.42 6.45
C ARG A 86 10.62 9.05 5.82
N TYR A 87 10.58 8.97 4.49
CA TYR A 87 9.35 8.72 3.73
C TYR A 87 9.40 7.36 3.03
N ALA A 88 9.93 6.37 3.75
CA ALA A 88 10.06 5.00 3.28
C ALA A 88 8.70 4.45 2.84
N SER A 89 8.64 3.95 1.61
CA SER A 89 7.51 3.15 1.15
C SER A 89 7.98 2.14 0.10
N LEU A 90 7.41 0.95 0.16
CA LEU A 90 7.43 0.01 -0.95
C LEU A 90 6.29 0.35 -1.90
N VAL A 91 6.52 0.30 -3.20
CA VAL A 91 5.52 0.43 -4.27
C VAL A 91 5.65 -0.81 -5.15
N VAL A 92 4.56 -1.58 -5.27
CA VAL A 92 4.52 -2.81 -6.07
C VAL A 92 3.49 -2.64 -7.17
N PHE A 93 3.93 -2.84 -8.42
CA PHE A 93 3.06 -2.86 -9.58
C PHE A 93 2.74 -4.29 -9.97
N PHE A 94 1.49 -4.54 -10.31
CA PHE A 94 1.00 -5.84 -10.79
C PHE A 94 0.53 -5.71 -12.24
N ASN A 95 0.94 -6.65 -13.08
CA ASN A 95 0.57 -6.63 -14.50
C ASN A 95 -0.87 -7.08 -14.71
N THR A 96 -1.78 -6.10 -14.75
CA THR A 96 -3.21 -6.30 -15.04
C THR A 96 -3.50 -6.37 -16.55
N SER A 97 -2.58 -5.88 -17.39
CA SER A 97 -2.80 -5.74 -18.83
C SER A 97 -2.86 -7.08 -19.59
N SER A 98 -2.12 -8.08 -19.12
CA SER A 98 -2.08 -9.42 -19.74
C SER A 98 -2.98 -10.45 -19.07
N ALA A 99 -3.70 -10.07 -18.01
CA ALA A 99 -4.37 -11.01 -17.10
C ALA A 99 -5.91 -10.85 -17.09
N GLY A 100 -6.48 -10.25 -18.13
CA GLY A 100 -7.95 -10.16 -18.28
C GLY A 100 -8.65 -9.21 -17.30
N TRP A 101 -7.88 -8.38 -16.59
CA TRP A 101 -8.40 -7.42 -15.59
C TRP A 101 -8.96 -6.13 -16.20
N THR A 102 -8.77 -5.93 -17.50
CA THR A 102 -9.32 -4.79 -18.24
C THR A 102 -10.84 -4.79 -18.16
N GLY A 103 -11.42 -3.71 -17.65
CA GLY A 103 -12.88 -3.57 -17.51
C GLY A 103 -13.49 -4.29 -16.30
N CYS A 104 -12.69 -4.96 -15.48
CA CYS A 104 -13.18 -5.49 -14.21
C CYS A 104 -13.64 -4.35 -13.27
N PRO A 105 -14.71 -4.56 -12.50
CA PRO A 105 -15.23 -3.55 -11.58
C PRO A 105 -14.31 -3.37 -10.35
N VAL A 106 -14.47 -2.27 -9.63
CA VAL A 106 -13.64 -1.93 -8.45
C VAL A 106 -13.70 -3.03 -7.38
N GLU A 107 -14.86 -3.66 -7.21
CA GLU A 107 -15.10 -4.77 -6.27
C GLU A 107 -14.20 -5.97 -6.54
N ALA A 108 -13.95 -6.31 -7.81
CA ALA A 108 -13.04 -7.41 -8.17
C ALA A 108 -11.59 -7.10 -7.75
N TYR A 109 -11.17 -5.83 -7.84
CA TYR A 109 -9.87 -5.40 -7.34
C TYR A 109 -9.81 -5.36 -5.80
N GLU A 110 -10.91 -5.04 -5.13
CA GLU A 110 -10.98 -5.11 -3.66
C GLU A 110 -10.80 -6.56 -3.18
N GLU A 111 -11.52 -7.50 -3.78
CA GLU A 111 -11.38 -8.93 -3.47
C GLU A 111 -9.96 -9.41 -3.71
N LEU A 112 -9.37 -9.04 -4.85
CA LEU A 112 -7.99 -9.35 -5.19
C LEU A 112 -6.99 -8.77 -4.17
N PHE A 113 -7.17 -7.51 -3.77
CA PHE A 113 -6.34 -6.84 -2.77
C PHE A 113 -6.33 -7.61 -1.44
N TRP A 114 -7.50 -7.98 -0.94
CA TRP A 114 -7.61 -8.73 0.31
C TRP A 114 -7.10 -10.18 0.18
N ALA A 115 -7.30 -10.80 -0.99
CA ALA A 115 -6.75 -12.12 -1.28
C ALA A 115 -5.21 -12.11 -1.28
N LEU A 116 -4.58 -11.09 -1.85
CA LEU A 116 -3.13 -10.89 -1.83
C LEU A 116 -2.61 -10.71 -0.40
N LEU A 117 -3.19 -9.79 0.40
CA LEU A 117 -2.77 -9.59 1.79
C LEU A 117 -2.94 -10.86 2.65
N SER A 118 -4.07 -11.55 2.48
CA SER A 118 -4.32 -12.82 3.19
C SER A 118 -3.36 -13.92 2.73
N GLY A 119 -3.04 -13.97 1.43
CA GLY A 119 -2.04 -14.87 0.87
C GLY A 119 -0.64 -14.65 1.43
N VAL A 120 -0.19 -13.39 1.46
CA VAL A 120 1.08 -12.99 2.07
C VAL A 120 1.12 -13.35 3.56
N SER A 121 0.05 -13.05 4.30
CA SER A 121 -0.01 -13.37 5.73
C SER A 121 0.07 -14.87 6.03
N ARG A 122 -0.42 -15.75 5.13
CA ARG A 122 -0.26 -17.20 5.26
C ARG A 122 1.19 -17.67 5.09
N LEU A 123 1.99 -16.92 4.34
CA LEU A 123 3.41 -17.19 4.11
C LEU A 123 4.31 -16.64 5.22
N ASP A 124 3.78 -15.81 6.12
CA ASP A 124 4.56 -15.23 7.21
C ASP A 124 5.04 -16.31 8.18
N ASP A 125 6.36 -16.35 8.38
CA ASP A 125 7.03 -17.23 9.33
C ASP A 125 7.26 -16.57 10.69
N GLN A 126 7.04 -15.26 10.81
CA GLN A 126 7.20 -14.51 12.05
C GLN A 126 5.94 -14.49 12.91
N VAL A 127 6.15 -14.30 14.21
CA VAL A 127 5.07 -14.04 15.16
C VAL A 127 4.53 -12.63 14.90
N TRP A 128 3.23 -12.46 15.12
CA TRP A 128 2.61 -11.14 15.03
C TRP A 128 3.15 -10.24 16.14
N PRO A 129 3.44 -8.96 15.88
CA PRO A 129 3.95 -8.06 16.92
C PRO A 129 3.00 -7.97 18.13
N ASP A 130 3.54 -8.05 19.34
CA ASP A 130 2.76 -8.07 20.58
C ASP A 130 2.01 -6.75 20.86
N ASP A 131 2.52 -5.65 20.32
CA ASP A 131 1.97 -4.30 20.44
C ASP A 131 0.87 -4.00 19.40
N ILE A 132 0.65 -4.90 18.44
CA ILE A 132 -0.37 -4.75 17.39
C ILE A 132 -1.43 -5.83 17.56
N SER A 133 -2.70 -5.43 17.66
CA SER A 133 -3.79 -6.42 17.76
C SER A 133 -3.83 -7.30 16.51
N SER A 134 -4.06 -8.60 16.71
CA SER A 134 -4.32 -9.55 15.61
C SER A 134 -5.79 -9.64 15.21
N ASP A 135 -6.68 -8.96 15.95
CA ASP A 135 -8.11 -8.86 15.68
C ASP A 135 -8.41 -7.61 14.84
N PRO A 136 -8.87 -7.75 13.58
CA PRO A 136 -9.16 -6.63 12.70
C PRO A 136 -10.36 -5.76 13.15
N SER A 137 -11.09 -6.17 14.18
CA SER A 137 -12.10 -5.31 14.84
C SER A 137 -11.50 -4.38 15.90
N HIS A 138 -10.22 -4.52 16.24
CA HIS A 138 -9.53 -3.69 17.22
C HIS A 138 -8.91 -2.43 16.58
N PRO A 139 -9.02 -1.24 17.19
CA PRO A 139 -8.48 0.02 16.65
C PRO A 139 -6.96 0.04 16.41
N SER A 140 -6.20 -0.76 17.16
CA SER A 140 -4.75 -0.89 16.96
C SER A 140 -4.35 -1.92 15.89
N TRP A 141 -5.30 -2.65 15.30
CA TRP A 141 -4.97 -3.61 14.26
C TRP A 141 -4.34 -2.92 13.04
N GLU A 142 -3.34 -3.56 12.48
CA GLU A 142 -2.72 -3.20 11.22
C GLU A 142 -2.24 -4.47 10.51
N PHE A 143 -2.14 -4.47 9.18
CA PHE A 143 -1.51 -5.57 8.47
C PHE A 143 -0.03 -5.69 8.85
N CYS A 144 0.39 -6.85 9.35
CA CYS A 144 1.78 -7.14 9.67
C CYS A 144 2.33 -8.26 8.77
N PHE A 145 3.59 -8.12 8.38
CA PHE A 145 4.35 -9.17 7.70
C PHE A 145 5.82 -9.13 8.12
N ASP A 146 6.44 -10.29 8.37
CA ASP A 146 7.85 -10.42 8.76
C ASP A 146 8.17 -9.54 9.99
N GLY A 147 7.26 -9.54 10.97
CA GLY A 147 7.37 -8.74 12.21
C GLY A 147 7.17 -7.23 12.05
N ASN A 148 6.82 -6.74 10.85
CA ASN A 148 6.66 -5.33 10.56
C ASN A 148 5.19 -4.96 10.31
N PRO A 149 4.61 -3.97 11.02
CA PRO A 149 3.30 -3.42 10.72
C PRO A 149 3.36 -2.42 9.55
N TYR A 150 2.39 -2.49 8.64
CA TYR A 150 2.33 -1.69 7.42
C TYR A 150 0.95 -1.08 7.18
N PHE A 151 0.93 0.20 6.82
CA PHE A 151 -0.22 0.79 6.15
C PHE A 151 -0.17 0.34 4.68
N ALA A 152 -1.23 -0.30 4.22
CA ALA A 152 -1.36 -0.75 2.84
C ALA A 152 -2.25 0.23 2.07
N PHE A 153 -1.77 0.73 0.95
CA PHE A 153 -2.50 1.57 0.01
C PHE A 153 -2.76 0.78 -1.27
N CYS A 154 -3.95 0.92 -1.84
CA CYS A 154 -4.30 0.36 -3.15
C CYS A 154 -4.75 1.47 -4.12
N ALA A 155 -4.30 1.38 -5.37
CA ALA A 155 -4.84 2.09 -6.53
C ALA A 155 -5.03 1.10 -7.70
N THR A 156 -6.07 1.32 -8.49
CA THR A 156 -6.52 0.37 -9.53
C THR A 156 -6.96 1.11 -10.79
N PRO A 157 -7.00 0.44 -11.95
CA PRO A 157 -7.49 1.08 -13.18
C PRO A 157 -9.01 1.26 -13.18
N ALA A 158 -9.73 0.59 -12.27
CA ALA A 158 -11.18 0.66 -12.17
C ALA A 158 -11.71 1.90 -11.42
N HIS A 159 -10.88 2.59 -10.64
CA HIS A 159 -11.29 3.84 -10.00
C HIS A 159 -11.42 4.94 -11.07
N VAL A 160 -12.57 5.61 -11.10
CA VAL A 160 -12.85 6.68 -12.08
C VAL A 160 -13.25 7.99 -11.41
N ILE A 161 -13.84 7.95 -10.21
CA ILE A 161 -14.23 9.15 -9.45
C ILE A 161 -13.09 9.61 -8.55
N ARG A 162 -12.54 8.72 -7.73
CA ARG A 162 -11.39 9.00 -6.86
C ARG A 162 -10.10 8.87 -7.65
N LYS A 163 -9.74 9.94 -8.35
CA LYS A 163 -8.50 10.01 -9.14
C LYS A 163 -7.26 9.65 -8.34
N SER A 164 -7.23 9.96 -7.04
CA SER A 164 -6.15 9.62 -6.11
C SER A 164 -5.95 8.11 -5.92
N ARG A 165 -6.96 7.31 -6.29
CA ARG A 165 -6.97 5.83 -6.28
C ARG A 165 -6.94 5.22 -7.68
N HIS A 166 -6.87 6.04 -8.72
CA HIS A 166 -6.70 5.58 -10.09
C HIS A 166 -5.22 5.33 -10.43
N PHE A 167 -4.92 4.18 -11.01
CA PHE A 167 -3.63 3.89 -11.63
C PHE A 167 -3.84 2.89 -12.79
N PRO A 168 -3.15 3.01 -13.95
CA PRO A 168 -3.40 2.14 -15.11
C PRO A 168 -3.10 0.65 -14.87
N TYR A 169 -2.40 0.33 -13.78
CA TYR A 169 -2.16 -1.03 -13.31
C TYR A 169 -2.73 -1.20 -11.89
N LEU A 170 -2.71 -2.41 -11.35
CA LEU A 170 -2.86 -2.54 -9.89
C LEU A 170 -1.56 -2.09 -9.21
N LEU A 171 -1.69 -1.15 -8.28
CA LEU A 171 -0.60 -0.61 -7.49
C LEU A 171 -0.90 -0.80 -6.02
N LEU A 172 -0.01 -1.51 -5.32
CA LEU A 172 0.00 -1.58 -3.87
C LEU A 172 1.20 -0.83 -3.31
N ALA A 173 0.99 -0.02 -2.29
CA ALA A 173 2.09 0.62 -1.56
C ALA A 173 2.04 0.27 -0.08
N PHE A 174 3.20 0.02 0.52
CA PHE A 174 3.33 -0.38 1.92
C PHE A 174 4.24 0.59 2.66
N GLN A 175 3.69 1.29 3.63
CA GLN A 175 4.42 2.19 4.51
C GLN A 175 4.56 1.55 5.89
N PRO A 176 5.79 1.31 6.39
CA PRO A 176 5.98 0.80 7.74
C PRO A 176 5.39 1.76 8.78
N ARG A 177 4.74 1.27 9.84
CA ARG A 177 4.08 2.13 10.85
C ARG A 177 4.99 3.24 11.38
N TRP A 178 6.27 2.93 11.58
CA TRP A 178 7.25 3.87 12.15
C TRP A 178 7.40 5.17 11.33
N VAL A 179 7.06 5.18 10.03
CA VAL A 179 7.09 6.41 9.21
C VAL A 179 6.05 7.44 9.68
N PHE A 180 4.98 6.99 10.35
CA PHE A 180 3.90 7.83 10.85
C PHE A 180 4.13 8.33 12.29
N GLU A 181 5.18 7.88 12.99
CA GLU A 181 5.45 8.27 14.38
C GLU A 181 5.52 9.79 14.56
N LYS A 182 6.10 10.50 13.59
CA LYS A 182 6.19 11.97 13.60
C LYS A 182 4.99 12.65 12.92
N MET A 183 4.08 11.89 12.32
CA MET A 183 2.88 12.35 11.61
C MET A 183 1.62 11.85 12.33
N ASN A 184 1.47 12.25 13.58
CA ASN A 184 0.34 11.82 14.40
C ASN A 184 -0.45 13.04 14.93
N ASN A 185 -1.61 12.77 15.55
CA ASN A 185 -2.53 13.82 16.02
C ASN A 185 -1.99 14.66 17.19
N SER A 186 -0.99 14.19 17.94
CA SER A 186 -0.41 14.95 19.05
C SER A 186 0.67 15.95 18.60
N THR A 187 1.05 15.94 17.31
CA THR A 187 2.05 16.85 16.76
C THR A 187 1.44 17.94 15.88
N HIS A 188 1.90 19.18 16.02
CA HIS A 188 1.50 20.28 15.12
C HIS A 188 1.83 19.96 13.65
N PHE A 189 2.99 19.33 13.42
CA PHE A 189 3.39 18.86 12.10
C PHE A 189 2.39 17.86 11.51
N GLY A 190 1.99 16.83 12.28
CA GLY A 190 1.01 15.85 11.84
C GLY A 190 -0.34 16.48 11.51
N GLN A 191 -0.88 17.33 12.40
CA GLN A 191 -2.15 18.02 12.18
C GLN A 191 -2.14 18.88 10.91
N SER A 192 -1.07 19.66 10.73
CA SER A 192 -0.88 20.51 9.54
C SER A 192 -0.77 19.66 8.26
N MET A 193 0.01 18.58 8.31
CA MET A 193 0.19 17.64 7.18
C MET A 193 -1.14 16.99 6.80
N LYS A 194 -1.93 16.50 7.77
CA LYS A 194 -3.23 15.90 7.50
C LYS A 194 -4.20 16.89 6.87
N LYS A 195 -4.24 18.14 7.37
CA LYS A 195 -5.07 19.20 6.77
C LYS A 195 -4.67 19.48 5.33
N ALA A 196 -3.37 19.59 5.06
CA ALA A 196 -2.85 19.81 3.72
C ALA A 196 -3.18 18.65 2.76
N ILE A 197 -2.98 17.39 3.19
CA ILE A 197 -3.30 16.21 2.39
C ILE A 197 -4.81 16.14 2.10
N ARG A 198 -5.68 16.40 3.08
CA ARG A 198 -7.13 16.41 2.86
C ARG A 198 -7.55 17.46 1.84
N SER A 199 -7.03 18.68 1.95
CA SER A 199 -7.32 19.75 0.98
C SER A 199 -6.85 19.39 -0.43
N ARG A 200 -5.65 18.79 -0.56
CA ARG A 200 -5.15 18.31 -1.85
C ARG A 200 -5.98 17.17 -2.42
N LEU A 201 -6.42 16.22 -1.58
CA LEU A 201 -7.30 15.12 -2.00
C LEU A 201 -8.60 15.66 -2.59
N GLU A 202 -9.23 16.62 -1.90
CA GLU A 202 -10.48 17.23 -2.37
C GLU A 202 -10.31 17.95 -3.71
N GLN A 203 -9.20 18.67 -3.88
CA GLN A 203 -8.88 19.35 -5.14
C GLN A 203 -8.55 18.37 -6.26
N TYR A 204 -7.76 17.33 -5.98
CA TYR A 204 -7.32 16.35 -6.96
C TYR A 204 -8.48 15.45 -7.43
N ASP A 205 -9.25 14.92 -6.49
CA ASP A 205 -10.39 14.05 -6.79
C ASP A 205 -11.58 14.84 -7.34
N GLY A 206 -11.74 16.11 -6.95
CA GLY A 206 -12.92 16.91 -7.26
C GLY A 206 -14.16 16.51 -6.43
N ILE A 207 -13.97 15.69 -5.40
CA ILE A 207 -15.00 15.25 -4.45
C ILE A 207 -14.46 15.27 -3.02
N PRO A 208 -15.33 15.26 -1.98
CA PRO A 208 -14.87 15.22 -0.60
C PRO A 208 -13.93 14.04 -0.29
N ALA A 209 -12.95 14.30 0.58
CA ALA A 209 -12.06 13.26 1.10
C ALA A 209 -12.88 12.15 1.76
N HIS A 210 -12.48 10.89 1.54
CA HIS A 210 -13.23 9.74 2.04
C HIS A 210 -13.35 9.77 3.58
N PRO A 211 -14.54 9.49 4.16
CA PRO A 211 -14.78 9.60 5.59
C PRO A 211 -13.91 8.64 6.44
N SER A 212 -13.48 7.51 5.89
CA SER A 212 -12.55 6.59 6.56
C SER A 212 -11.17 7.17 6.83
N LEU A 213 -10.76 8.26 6.17
CA LEU A 213 -9.42 8.84 6.31
C LEU A 213 -9.22 9.50 7.69
N LYS A 214 -8.92 8.67 8.69
CA LYS A 214 -8.84 9.00 10.12
C LYS A 214 -7.44 8.76 10.68
N TRP A 215 -7.22 9.11 11.95
CA TRP A 215 -5.94 8.84 12.60
C TRP A 215 -5.91 7.40 13.10
N TYR A 216 -4.77 6.74 12.96
CA TYR A 216 -4.53 5.43 13.54
C TYR A 216 -4.78 5.42 15.06
N GLY A 217 -5.33 4.32 15.57
CA GLY A 217 -5.56 4.10 17.01
C GLY A 217 -6.72 4.90 17.63
N GLN A 218 -7.46 5.71 16.86
CA GLN A 218 -8.72 6.31 17.36
C GLN A 218 -9.77 5.22 17.55
N GLU A 219 -10.52 5.26 18.67
CA GLU A 219 -11.52 4.23 19.02
C GLU A 219 -12.58 4.00 17.92
N ASP A 220 -12.92 5.06 17.18
CA ASP A 220 -13.89 5.03 16.09
C ASP A 220 -13.25 4.81 14.70
N ASN A 221 -11.99 4.38 14.67
CA ASN A 221 -11.23 4.09 13.46
C ASN A 221 -10.72 2.64 13.45
N LEU A 222 -10.88 1.98 12.31
CA LEU A 222 -10.23 0.71 12.03
C LEU A 222 -9.33 0.91 10.82
N GLU A 223 -8.03 0.70 10.98
CA GLU A 223 -7.03 1.10 9.97
C GLU A 223 -7.29 0.48 8.60
N TRP A 224 -7.74 -0.78 8.57
CA TRP A 224 -8.05 -1.51 7.33
C TRP A 224 -9.12 -0.83 6.47
N LYS A 225 -10.02 -0.03 7.05
CA LYS A 225 -11.04 0.72 6.30
C LYS A 225 -10.44 1.83 5.42
N GLN A 226 -9.15 2.12 5.60
CA GLN A 226 -8.40 3.13 4.84
C GLN A 226 -7.59 2.52 3.70
N TYR A 227 -7.40 1.19 3.71
CA TYR A 227 -6.49 0.50 2.80
C TYR A 227 -6.99 0.51 1.36
N PHE A 228 -8.24 0.06 1.19
CA PHE A 228 -8.97 0.09 -0.07
C PHE A 228 -10.14 1.06 0.06
N LEU A 229 -10.20 2.08 -0.80
CA LEU A 229 -11.25 3.10 -0.78
C LEU A 229 -11.99 3.12 -2.11
N HIS A 230 -13.25 2.73 -2.09
CA HIS A 230 -14.13 2.82 -3.25
C HIS A 230 -14.40 4.26 -3.70
N ASP A 231 -14.85 4.40 -4.94
CA ASP A 231 -15.38 5.65 -5.49
C ASP A 231 -16.60 6.15 -4.72
N HIS A 232 -17.42 5.23 -4.20
CA HIS A 232 -18.50 5.53 -3.28
C HIS A 232 -18.06 5.50 -1.80
N ASN A 233 -18.81 6.13 -0.91
CA ASN A 233 -18.51 6.18 0.52
C ASN A 233 -19.03 4.96 1.33
N ARG A 234 -19.38 3.84 0.67
CA ARG A 234 -19.76 2.62 1.41
C ARG A 234 -18.52 2.02 2.07
N ILE A 235 -18.64 1.74 3.36
CA ILE A 235 -17.59 1.17 4.18
C ILE A 235 -18.02 -0.25 4.58
N PRO A 236 -17.20 -1.28 4.34
CA PRO A 236 -17.51 -2.63 4.79
C PRO A 236 -17.74 -2.69 6.31
N SER A 237 -18.70 -3.51 6.74
CA SER A 237 -19.01 -3.69 8.16
C SER A 237 -18.01 -4.60 8.88
N ARG A 238 -17.31 -5.46 8.13
CA ARG A 238 -16.28 -6.39 8.63
C ARG A 238 -15.05 -6.35 7.72
N CYS A 239 -13.89 -6.62 8.30
CA CYS A 239 -12.64 -6.70 7.55
C CYS A 239 -12.63 -7.99 6.70
N PRO A 240 -12.37 -7.92 5.38
CA PRO A 240 -12.24 -9.12 4.55
C PRO A 240 -10.92 -9.88 4.76
N PHE A 241 -9.97 -9.30 5.49
CA PHE A 241 -8.70 -9.94 5.81
C PHE A 241 -8.92 -11.26 6.56
N THR A 242 -8.31 -12.32 6.06
CA THR A 242 -8.31 -13.63 6.69
C THR A 242 -6.90 -14.09 6.99
N ARG A 243 -6.63 -14.32 8.27
CA ARG A 243 -5.37 -14.91 8.73
C ARG A 243 -5.61 -16.33 9.20
N MET A 244 -4.78 -17.27 8.76
CA MET A 244 -4.69 -18.57 9.42
C MET A 244 -3.93 -18.38 10.73
N LYS A 245 -4.61 -18.55 11.87
CA LYS A 245 -3.91 -18.74 13.15
C LYS A 245 -3.09 -20.02 12.99
N ARG A 246 -1.76 -19.92 12.92
CA ARG A 246 -0.91 -21.11 13.10
C ARG A 246 -1.26 -21.65 14.47
N ALA A 247 -1.72 -22.91 14.52
CA ALA A 247 -1.85 -23.61 15.79
C ALA A 247 -0.46 -23.58 16.42
N VAL A 248 -0.28 -22.81 17.48
CA VAL A 248 0.87 -22.96 18.35
C VAL A 248 0.78 -24.40 18.81
N HIS A 249 1.62 -25.27 18.27
CA HIS A 249 1.91 -26.53 18.94
C HIS A 249 2.49 -26.08 20.28
N LYS A 250 1.65 -26.09 21.32
CA LYS A 250 2.08 -26.15 22.71
C LYS A 250 2.81 -27.48 22.84
N LEU A 251 4.05 -27.53 22.34
CA LEU A 251 5.05 -28.44 22.85
C LEU A 251 5.50 -27.83 24.16
N LEU A 252 4.74 -28.17 25.20
CA LEU A 252 5.29 -28.32 26.53
C LEU A 252 6.39 -29.38 26.39
N SER A 253 7.63 -28.92 26.22
CA SER A 253 8.78 -29.53 26.88
C SER A 253 8.70 -29.25 28.37
#